data_AF-A0A8S9X2P9-F1
#
_entry.id   AF-A0A8S9X2P9-F1
#
_cell.length_a   1.000
_cell.length_b   1.000
_cell.length_c   1.000
_cell.angle_alpha   90.00
_cell.angle_beta   90.00
_cell.angle_gamma   90.00
#
_symmetry.space_group_name_H-M   'P 1'
#
loop_
_entity.id
_entity.type
_entity.pdbx_description
1 polymer ?
#
loop_
_entity_poly.entity_id
_entity_poly.type
_entity_poly.pdbx_seq_one_letter_code
_entity_poly.pdbx_strand_id
1 'polypeptide(L)'
;TESRNALAFRIPEEDENAPKRDQMEEDDSFYDLTFEEFRTLYNDLQRQKAINDKLLPRSKREEEESKLKPPKYEYKSTVIRIEFPDRMVLQGQFKIDETVNDLKEFVRDHLKEPGAGLTCCEATY
;
A
#
# COMPACT_ATOMS: atom_id res chain seq x y z
N THR A 1 -19.01 14.94 14.59
CA THR A 1 -17.75 14.47 15.21
C THR A 1 -17.76 12.95 15.15
N GLU A 2 -17.57 12.39 13.94
CA GLU A 2 -17.35 10.94 13.82
C GLU A 2 -15.93 10.68 14.34
N SER A 3 -15.79 9.84 15.36
CA SER A 3 -14.50 9.39 15.87
C SER A 3 -13.79 8.61 14.76
N ARG A 4 -13.04 9.30 13.90
CA ARG A 4 -11.98 8.69 13.09
C ARG A 4 -11.10 8.00 14.12
N ASN A 5 -10.98 6.67 14.07
CA ASN A 5 -10.24 5.85 15.05
C ASN A 5 -8.75 6.21 15.03
N ALA A 6 -8.44 7.39 15.56
CA ALA A 6 -7.17 8.07 15.47
C ALA A 6 -6.26 7.52 16.56
N LEU A 7 -5.15 6.94 16.14
CA LEU A 7 -4.15 6.37 17.03
C LEU A 7 -2.81 7.02 16.72
N ALA A 8 -2.20 7.62 17.74
CA ALA A 8 -0.84 8.13 17.64
C ALA A 8 0.10 7.18 18.41
N PHE A 9 1.11 6.66 17.73
CA PHE A 9 2.15 5.84 18.36
C PHE A 9 3.53 6.31 17.89
N ARG A 10 4.56 6.07 18.71
CA ARG A 10 5.95 6.36 18.35
C ARG A 10 6.60 5.07 17.86
N ILE A 11 7.34 5.13 16.75
CA ILE A 11 8.18 4.01 16.31
C ILE A 11 9.37 3.95 17.28
N PRO A 12 9.53 2.87 18.08
CA PRO A 12 10.69 2.72 18.96
C PRO A 12 11.97 2.61 18.13
N GLU A 13 13.05 3.22 18.60
CA GLU A 13 14.31 3.32 17.84
C GLU A 13 14.98 1.96 17.65
N GLU A 14 14.79 1.05 18.60
CA GLU A 14 15.11 -0.37 18.59
C GLU A 14 14.47 -0.89 19.88
N ASP A 15 13.46 -1.75 19.78
CA ASP A 15 12.92 -2.38 20.98
C ASP A 15 13.81 -3.60 21.27
N GLU A 16 14.72 -3.46 22.25
CA GLU A 16 15.54 -4.59 22.74
C GLU A 16 14.67 -5.80 23.16
N ASN A 17 13.38 -5.56 23.44
CA ASN A 17 12.38 -6.57 23.79
C ASN A 17 11.40 -6.89 22.65
N ALA A 18 11.48 -6.24 21.47
CA ALA A 18 10.74 -6.74 20.33
C ALA A 18 11.24 -8.16 20.03
N PRO A 19 10.34 -9.10 19.70
CA PRO A 19 10.78 -10.36 19.15
C PRO A 19 11.71 -10.01 17.99
N LYS A 20 12.99 -10.37 18.11
CA LYS A 20 13.90 -10.36 16.97
C LYS A 20 13.09 -11.00 15.87
N ARG A 21 12.90 -10.29 14.75
CA ARG A 21 12.36 -10.94 13.56
C ARG A 21 13.22 -12.17 13.43
N ASP A 22 12.62 -13.34 13.59
CA ASP A 22 13.26 -14.58 13.24
C ASP A 22 13.48 -14.42 11.74
N GLN A 23 14.60 -13.82 11.39
CA GLN A 23 15.25 -14.02 10.11
C GLN A 23 15.61 -15.49 10.20
N MET A 24 14.62 -16.35 9.97
CA MET A 24 14.88 -17.71 9.55
C MET A 24 15.82 -17.50 8.38
N GLU A 25 17.09 -17.84 8.59
CA GLU A 25 18.02 -17.98 7.49
C GLU A 25 17.38 -19.04 6.60
N GLU A 26 16.71 -18.58 5.54
CA GLU A 26 16.10 -19.45 4.56
C GLU A 26 17.23 -20.22 3.90
N ASP A 27 17.12 -21.53 3.85
CA ASP A 27 18.09 -22.37 3.14
C ASP A 27 18.16 -21.94 1.67
N ASP A 28 19.34 -22.06 1.04
CA ASP A 28 19.56 -21.69 -0.36
C ASP A 28 18.52 -22.31 -1.32
N SER A 29 17.99 -23.50 -0.99
CA SER A 29 16.94 -24.19 -1.75
C SER A 29 15.62 -23.41 -1.87
N PHE A 30 15.35 -22.42 -1.02
CA PHE A 30 14.22 -21.50 -1.18
C PHE A 30 14.34 -20.65 -2.45
N TYR A 31 15.58 -20.31 -2.83
CA TYR A 31 15.88 -19.51 -4.00
C TYR A 31 16.00 -20.36 -5.29
N ASP A 32 16.02 -21.69 -5.15
CA ASP A 32 16.00 -22.62 -6.27
C ASP A 32 14.57 -22.82 -6.79
N LEU A 33 14.37 -22.51 -8.08
CA LEU A 33 13.06 -22.68 -8.71
C LEU A 33 12.67 -24.15 -8.80
N THR A 34 11.50 -24.48 -8.29
CA THR A 34 10.89 -25.78 -8.55
C THR A 34 10.40 -25.89 -10.00
N PHE A 35 10.21 -27.11 -10.49
CA PHE A 35 9.71 -27.34 -11.86
C PHE A 35 8.31 -26.73 -12.09
N GLU A 36 7.48 -26.70 -11.04
CA GLU A 36 6.13 -26.13 -11.11
C GLU A 36 6.16 -24.60 -11.24
N GLU A 37 7.04 -23.92 -10.50
CA GLU A 37 7.26 -22.48 -10.60
C GLU A 37 7.86 -22.10 -11.94
N PHE A 38 8.84 -22.87 -12.43
CA PHE A 38 9.41 -22.67 -13.77
C PHE A 38 8.33 -22.77 -14.86
N ARG A 39 7.45 -23.76 -14.77
CA ARG A 39 6.34 -23.93 -15.72
C ARG A 39 5.38 -22.75 -15.67
N THR A 40 5.09 -22.24 -14.48
CA THR A 40 4.20 -21.08 -14.27
C THR A 40 4.82 -19.82 -14.86
N LEU A 41 6.08 -19.53 -14.55
CA LEU A 41 6.86 -18.41 -15.09
C LEU A 41 6.94 -18.48 -16.62
N TYR A 42 7.25 -19.66 -17.17
CA TYR A 42 7.33 -19.84 -18.61
C TYR A 42 5.98 -19.58 -19.29
N ASN A 43 4.89 -20.10 -18.74
CA ASN A 43 3.56 -19.86 -19.26
C ASN A 43 3.17 -18.37 -19.20
N ASP A 44 3.54 -17.67 -18.13
CA ASP A 44 3.27 -16.24 -18.02
C ASP A 44 4.05 -15.42 -19.04
N LEU A 45 5.34 -15.72 -19.24
CA LEU A 45 6.16 -15.11 -20.28
C LEU A 45 5.57 -15.35 -21.69
N GLN A 46 5.09 -16.56 -21.97
CA GLN A 46 4.43 -16.85 -23.25
C GLN A 46 3.12 -16.08 -23.42
N ARG A 47 2.33 -15.93 -22.35
CA ARG A 47 1.12 -15.11 -22.37
C ARG A 47 1.44 -13.65 -22.62
N GLN A 48 2.42 -13.08 -21.94
CA GLN A 48 2.82 -11.69 -22.12
C GLN A 48 3.31 -11.42 -23.54
N LYS A 49 4.13 -12.31 -24.12
CA LYS A 49 4.54 -12.22 -25.53
C LYS A 49 3.35 -12.26 -26.48
N ALA A 50 2.42 -13.20 -26.27
CA ALA A 50 1.22 -13.33 -27.09
C ALA A 50 0.28 -12.12 -26.99
N ILE A 51 0.29 -11.41 -25.86
CA ILE A 51 -0.46 -10.16 -25.67
C ILE A 51 0.27 -9.00 -26.37
N ASN A 52 1.58 -8.89 -26.21
CA ASN A 52 2.37 -7.79 -26.78
C ASN A 52 2.41 -7.85 -28.32
N ASP A 53 2.52 -9.05 -28.91
CA ASP A 53 2.51 -9.25 -30.36
C ASP A 53 1.13 -9.02 -30.99
N LYS A 54 0.06 -8.91 -30.19
CA LYS A 54 -1.30 -8.66 -30.68
C LYS A 54 -1.73 -7.22 -30.40
N LEU A 55 -2.07 -6.49 -31.46
CA LEU A 55 -2.79 -5.23 -31.34
C LEU A 55 -4.14 -5.48 -30.66
N LEU A 56 -4.25 -5.12 -29.37
CA LEU A 56 -5.50 -5.23 -28.62
C LEU A 56 -6.48 -4.15 -29.12
N PRO A 57 -7.72 -4.52 -29.49
CA PRO A 57 -8.76 -3.54 -29.82
C PRO A 57 -9.12 -2.71 -28.58
N ARG A 58 -9.49 -1.43 -28.79
CA ARG A 58 -9.82 -0.48 -27.71
C ARG A 58 -10.83 -1.03 -26.70
N SER A 59 -11.82 -1.80 -27.17
CA SER A 59 -12.83 -2.44 -26.33
C SER A 59 -12.26 -3.40 -25.30
N LYS A 60 -11.19 -4.15 -25.62
CA LYS A 60 -10.53 -5.04 -24.66
C LYS A 60 -9.73 -4.28 -23.62
N ARG A 61 -9.07 -3.18 -24.01
CA ARG A 61 -8.34 -2.31 -23.09
C ARG A 61 -9.30 -1.64 -22.09
N GLU A 62 -10.44 -1.15 -22.56
CA GLU A 62 -11.48 -0.57 -21.70
C GLU A 62 -12.09 -1.60 -20.73
N GLU A 63 -12.30 -2.85 -21.19
CA GLU A 63 -12.76 -3.94 -20.33
C GLU A 63 -11.71 -4.32 -19.27
N GLU A 64 -10.43 -4.42 -19.64
CA GLU A 64 -9.34 -4.66 -18.70
C GLU A 64 -9.19 -3.49 -17.71
N GLU A 65 -9.21 -2.24 -18.15
CA GLU A 65 -9.19 -1.06 -17.27
C GLU A 65 -10.38 -1.04 -16.31
N SER A 66 -11.55 -1.51 -16.75
CA SER A 66 -12.72 -1.64 -15.87
C SER A 66 -12.56 -2.73 -14.82
N LYS A 67 -11.80 -3.79 -15.11
CA LYS A 67 -11.45 -4.89 -14.19
C LYS A 67 -10.26 -4.54 -13.28
N LEU A 68 -9.34 -3.71 -13.76
CA LEU A 68 -8.16 -3.22 -13.03
C LEU A 68 -8.53 -2.12 -12.04
N LYS A 69 -9.67 -1.44 -12.23
CA LYS A 69 -10.26 -0.65 -11.16
C LYS A 69 -10.56 -1.61 -10.01
N PRO A 70 -9.94 -1.45 -8.83
CA PRO A 70 -10.26 -2.30 -7.69
C PRO A 70 -11.78 -2.25 -7.53
N PRO A 71 -12.47 -3.38 -7.34
CA PRO A 71 -13.90 -3.38 -7.17
C PRO A 71 -14.20 -2.40 -6.04
N LYS A 72 -14.86 -1.28 -6.38
CA LYS A 72 -15.19 -0.20 -5.46
C LYS A 72 -15.98 -0.68 -4.24
N TYR A 73 -16.45 -1.94 -4.30
CA TYR A 73 -17.20 -2.67 -3.30
C TYR A 73 -16.36 -3.54 -2.34
N GLU A 74 -15.12 -3.88 -2.67
CA GLU A 74 -14.30 -4.80 -1.88
C GLU A 74 -13.62 -4.11 -0.69
N TYR A 75 -13.29 -2.83 -0.85
CA TYR A 75 -12.72 -2.02 0.21
C TYR A 75 -13.76 -0.97 0.65
N LYS A 76 -14.21 -1.02 1.90
CA LYS A 76 -15.18 -0.04 2.45
C LYS A 76 -14.51 1.07 3.27
N SER A 77 -13.30 0.80 3.75
CA SER A 77 -12.48 1.74 4.51
C SER A 77 -11.01 1.47 4.23
N THR A 78 -10.21 2.53 4.22
CA THR A 78 -8.75 2.51 4.16
C THR A 78 -8.16 2.99 5.47
N VAL A 79 -6.98 2.50 5.83
CA VAL A 79 -6.23 2.98 7.00
C VAL A 79 -5.01 3.71 6.47
N ILE A 80 -4.92 5.01 6.77
CA ILE A 80 -3.78 5.85 6.37
C ILE A 80 -2.91 6.08 7.59
N ARG A 81 -1.61 5.85 7.44
CA ARG A 81 -0.59 6.10 8.46
C ARG A 81 0.28 7.25 7.99
N ILE A 82 0.40 8.27 8.83
CA ILE A 82 1.16 9.48 8.55
C ILE A 82 2.35 9.49 9.50
N GLU A 83 3.53 9.29 8.95
CA GLU A 83 4.78 9.38 9.70
C GLU A 83 5.25 10.83 9.73
N PHE A 84 5.48 11.33 10.94
CA PHE A 84 6.08 12.61 11.20
C PHE A 84 7.60 12.48 11.34
N PRO A 85 8.37 13.55 11.08
CA PRO A 85 9.82 13.53 11.22
C PRO A 85 10.31 13.24 12.65
N ASP A 86 9.43 13.34 13.66
CA ASP A 86 9.71 13.00 15.05
C ASP A 86 9.46 11.51 15.39
N ARG A 87 9.31 10.66 14.37
CA ARG A 87 9.00 9.22 14.46
C ARG A 87 7.64 8.93 15.11
N MET A 88 6.77 9.94 15.23
CA MET A 88 5.38 9.72 15.55
C MET A 88 4.63 9.29 14.30
N VAL A 89 3.76 8.30 14.45
CA VAL A 89 2.85 7.84 13.41
C VAL A 89 1.43 8.14 13.87
N LEU A 90 0.72 8.92 13.08
CA LEU A 90 -0.71 9.14 13.22
C LEU A 90 -1.44 8.20 12.26
N GLN A 91 -2.15 7.23 12.82
CA GLN A 91 -3.02 6.32 12.10
C GLN A 91 -4.46 6.85 12.14
N GLY A 92 -5.09 6.98 10.99
CA GLY A 92 -6.51 7.30 10.85
C GLY A 92 -7.23 6.33 9.91
N GLN A 93 -8.49 6.03 10.20
CA GLN A 93 -9.36 5.26 9.33
C GLN A 93 -10.18 6.22 8.46
N PHE A 94 -10.16 6.01 7.15
CA PHE A 94 -10.82 6.84 6.16
C PHE A 94 -11.74 6.00 5.26
N LYS A 95 -12.77 6.62 4.69
CA LYS A 95 -13.61 6.01 3.65
C LYS A 95 -12.97 6.27 2.28
N ILE A 96 -13.27 5.43 1.28
CA ILE A 96 -12.69 5.57 -0.08
C ILE A 96 -13.15 6.86 -0.78
N ASP A 97 -14.32 7.37 -0.42
CA ASP A 97 -14.86 8.60 -0.98
C ASP A 97 -14.28 9.88 -0.33
N GLU A 98 -13.39 9.75 0.67
CA GLU A 98 -12.71 10.90 1.29
C GLU A 98 -11.55 11.40 0.41
N THR A 99 -11.39 12.72 0.36
CA THR A 99 -10.38 13.38 -0.46
C THR A 99 -9.07 13.60 0.31
N VAL A 100 -7.99 13.89 -0.42
CA VAL A 100 -6.71 14.32 0.18
C VAL A 100 -6.89 15.59 1.02
N ASN A 101 -7.90 16.42 0.74
CA ASN A 101 -8.19 17.60 1.55
C ASN A 101 -8.72 17.22 2.94
N ASP A 102 -9.59 16.22 3.03
CA ASP A 102 -10.13 15.70 4.29
C ASP A 102 -9.03 15.07 5.16
N LEU A 103 -8.05 14.42 4.50
CA LEU A 103 -6.83 13.95 5.16
C LEU A 103 -6.01 15.11 5.72
N LYS A 104 -5.77 16.17 4.93
CA LYS A 104 -5.02 17.35 5.38
C LYS A 104 -5.70 18.07 6.54
N GLU A 105 -7.01 18.19 6.51
CA GLU A 105 -7.81 18.74 7.61
C GLU A 105 -7.69 17.86 8.86
N PHE A 106 -7.80 16.53 8.72
CA PHE A 106 -7.55 15.60 9.82
C PHE A 106 -6.17 15.79 10.47
N VAL A 107 -5.11 15.92 9.66
CA VAL A 107 -3.77 16.15 10.21
C VAL A 107 -3.69 17.50 10.93
N ARG A 108 -4.28 18.56 10.36
CA ARG A 108 -4.31 19.89 10.99
C ARG A 108 -5.01 19.88 12.34
N ASP A 109 -6.12 19.16 12.47
CA ASP A 109 -6.87 19.04 13.73
C ASP A 109 -6.09 18.29 14.82
N HIS A 110 -5.16 17.40 14.43
CA HIS A 110 -4.32 16.62 15.34
C HIS A 110 -2.95 17.26 15.59
N LEU A 111 -2.64 18.39 14.96
CA LEU A 111 -1.41 19.15 15.19
C LEU A 111 -1.63 20.23 16.25
N LYS A 112 -0.61 20.44 17.09
CA LYS A 112 -0.59 21.53 18.08
C LYS A 112 -0.57 22.91 17.42
N GLU A 113 -0.02 23.01 16.21
CA GLU A 113 0.07 24.25 15.43
C GLU A 113 -0.59 24.07 14.06
N PRO A 114 -1.80 24.60 13.83
CA PRO A 114 -2.54 24.42 12.58
C PRO A 114 -1.95 25.19 11.38
N GLY A 115 -0.93 26.02 11.60
CA GLY A 115 -0.29 26.86 10.58
C GLY A 115 0.99 26.31 9.96
N ALA A 116 1.47 25.14 10.40
CA ALA A 116 2.66 24.51 9.81
C ALA A 116 2.35 24.02 8.38
N GLY A 117 3.18 24.41 7.41
CA GLY A 117 3.05 23.95 6.03
C GLY A 117 3.31 22.44 5.95
N LEU A 118 2.27 21.65 5.69
CA LEU A 118 2.38 20.19 5.53
C LEU A 118 2.47 19.83 4.05
N THR A 119 3.57 19.18 3.68
CA THR A 119 3.72 18.52 2.38
C THR A 119 3.64 17.02 2.62
N CYS A 120 2.58 16.39 2.10
CA CYS A 120 2.45 14.93 2.13
C CYS A 120 3.23 14.35 0.94
N CYS A 121 4.20 13.49 1.21
CA CYS A 121 4.90 12.70 0.20
C CYS A 121 4.35 11.28 0.22
N GLU A 122 4.25 10.65 -0.95
CA GLU A 122 3.97 9.21 -1.04
C GLU A 122 5.26 8.44 -0.76
N ALA A 123 5.21 7.47 0.15
CA ALA A 123 6.32 6.59 0.42
C ALA A 123 6.33 5.45 -0.61
N THR A 124 7.18 5.55 -1.62
CA THR A 124 7.52 4.43 -2.50
C THR A 124 8.53 3.53 -1.79
N TYR A 125 8.15 2.27 -1.55
CA TYR A 125 9.06 1.20 -1.10
C TYR A 125 9.77 0.55 -2.28
#